data_AF-I7CM09-F1
#
_entry.id   AF-I7CM09-F1
#
_cell.length_a   1.000
_cell.length_b   1.000
_cell.length_c   1.000
_cell.angle_alpha   90.00
_cell.angle_beta   90.00
_cell.angle_gamma   90.00
#
_symmetry.space_group_name_H-M   'P 1'
#
loop_
_entity.id
_entity.type
_entity.pdbx_description
1 polymer ?
#
loop_
_entity_poly.entity_id
_entity_poly.type
_entity_poly.pdbx_seq_one_letter_code
_entity_poly.pdbx_strand_id
1 'polypeptide(L)'
;KFGIEPAKMTSRLWGDSFFNRTEKKWTKRSSPKAVRAFCEFIIKPIRKLIDLCMADKIEDLTKLLKSLDIKLTTEERELRQKPLMKRVLQKWLPADQALLEMMVLYLPAPAHAQKYRAELLYEGPPDDACCTAIRNCDPNGPLMLYISKMVPSSDKGRFIAYGRVFSGTVRAGMKVRIMGPNYVYGTKKDLAVKSIQRTLLMMGRRTDAVDSVPCGNTVGLVGLDTVIIKSGTISDAEDAYPLKDMKYSVSPVVRVAVEPKNPSDLPKLVEGLKRLAKSDPLVQTITEESGEHVIAGAGELHLEICLKDLQEDFMNGAEINVSNPVVTFRETIEGVENPEYNAVCLSKSPNKHNRLYIYASPLPEELPSAIEDGKVTPRDEAKARMKMLRD
;
A
#
# COMPACT_ATOMS: atom_id res chain seq x y z
N LYS A 1 -4.25 42.19 8.18
CA LYS A 1 -4.35 43.28 7.18
C LYS A 1 -5.71 43.37 6.46
N PHE A 2 -6.46 42.28 6.25
CA PHE A 2 -7.73 42.33 5.52
C PHE A 2 -8.98 42.53 6.38
N GLY A 3 -8.88 42.47 7.72
CA GLY A 3 -10.04 42.65 8.61
C GLY A 3 -11.11 41.55 8.48
N ILE A 4 -10.81 40.46 7.78
CA ILE A 4 -11.70 39.32 7.56
C ILE A 4 -11.17 38.15 8.39
N GLU A 5 -12.09 37.42 9.00
CA GLU A 5 -11.82 36.18 9.72
C GLU A 5 -11.11 35.15 8.81
N PRO A 6 -9.99 34.53 9.25
CA PRO A 6 -9.20 33.62 8.43
C PRO A 6 -10.04 32.53 7.75
N ALA A 7 -10.98 31.89 8.45
CA ALA A 7 -11.83 30.83 7.89
C ALA A 7 -12.70 31.30 6.69
N LYS A 8 -13.25 32.52 6.78
CA LYS A 8 -14.05 33.13 5.70
C LYS A 8 -13.19 33.56 4.52
N MET A 9 -11.93 33.90 4.77
CA MET A 9 -10.98 34.20 3.70
C MET A 9 -10.54 32.92 2.99
N THR A 10 -10.17 31.86 3.72
CA THR A 10 -9.69 30.58 3.16
C THR A 10 -10.71 29.95 2.23
N SER A 11 -12.00 29.94 2.59
CA SER A 11 -13.07 29.40 1.72
C SER A 11 -13.25 30.16 0.39
N ARG A 12 -12.75 31.39 0.28
CA ARG A 12 -12.81 32.21 -0.94
C ARG A 12 -11.51 32.23 -1.74
N LEU A 13 -10.43 31.66 -1.22
CA LEU A 13 -9.13 31.64 -1.89
C LEU A 13 -9.01 30.56 -2.97
N TRP A 14 -9.97 29.62 -3.04
CA TRP A 14 -9.98 28.52 -4.01
C TRP A 14 -11.25 28.53 -4.89
N GLY A 15 -11.17 27.92 -6.07
CA GLY A 15 -12.30 27.79 -7.01
C GLY A 15 -12.64 29.06 -7.80
N ASP A 16 -13.90 29.16 -8.26
CA ASP A 16 -14.44 30.30 -9.02
C ASP A 16 -14.81 31.48 -8.10
N SER A 17 -13.82 31.93 -7.34
CA SER A 17 -13.90 33.11 -6.50
C SER A 17 -12.96 34.17 -7.04
N PHE A 18 -13.48 35.37 -7.32
CA PHE A 18 -12.77 36.46 -7.96
C PHE A 18 -12.75 37.68 -7.05
N PHE A 19 -11.67 38.44 -7.10
CA PHE A 19 -11.48 39.66 -6.31
C PHE A 19 -11.27 40.86 -7.24
N ASN A 20 -12.13 41.87 -7.10
CA ASN A 20 -11.99 43.15 -7.78
C ASN A 20 -11.20 44.11 -6.89
N ARG A 21 -9.98 44.48 -7.31
CA ARG A 21 -9.09 45.37 -6.56
C ARG A 21 -9.65 46.80 -6.43
N THR A 22 -10.39 47.28 -7.42
CA THR A 22 -10.93 48.65 -7.45
C THR A 22 -12.09 48.80 -6.48
N GLU A 23 -13.00 47.83 -6.48
CA GLU A 23 -14.19 47.85 -5.61
C GLU A 23 -13.96 47.19 -4.25
N LYS A 24 -12.82 46.49 -4.08
CA LYS A 24 -12.50 45.65 -2.90
C LYS A 24 -13.59 44.63 -2.58
N LYS A 25 -14.28 44.14 -3.62
CA LYS A 25 -15.41 43.21 -3.53
C LYS A 25 -15.05 41.83 -4.08
N TRP A 26 -15.61 40.82 -3.44
CA TRP A 26 -15.59 39.44 -3.89
C TRP A 26 -16.76 39.16 -4.82
N THR A 27 -16.51 38.47 -5.92
CA THR A 27 -17.51 38.08 -6.92
C THR A 27 -17.30 36.62 -7.30
N LYS A 28 -18.40 35.90 -7.56
CA LYS A 28 -18.35 34.53 -8.09
C LYS A 28 -18.37 34.49 -9.63
N ARG A 29 -18.58 35.63 -10.27
CA ARG A 29 -18.59 35.76 -11.74
C ARG A 29 -17.26 36.31 -12.22
N SER A 30 -16.74 35.70 -13.28
CA SER A 30 -15.59 36.21 -14.01
C SER A 30 -15.93 37.57 -14.61
N SER A 31 -15.05 38.55 -14.44
CA SER A 31 -15.15 39.83 -15.11
C SER A 31 -13.75 40.31 -15.51
N PRO A 32 -13.61 41.16 -16.54
CA PRO A 32 -12.31 41.65 -16.98
C PRO A 32 -11.51 42.39 -15.88
N LYS A 33 -12.22 42.93 -14.87
CA LYS A 33 -11.63 43.68 -13.74
C LYS A 33 -11.46 42.82 -12.47
N ALA A 34 -11.91 41.57 -12.47
CA ALA A 34 -11.83 40.68 -11.31
C ALA A 34 -10.92 39.49 -11.62
N VAL A 35 -9.88 39.32 -10.82
CA VAL A 35 -8.91 38.23 -10.98
C VAL A 35 -9.26 37.13 -9.99
N ARG A 36 -9.04 35.86 -10.37
CA ARG A 36 -9.19 34.72 -9.47
C ARG A 36 -8.40 34.96 -8.19
N ALA A 37 -9.05 34.77 -7.05
CA ALA A 37 -8.47 35.04 -5.75
C ALA A 37 -7.21 34.22 -5.48
N PHE A 38 -7.21 32.94 -5.89
CA PHE A 38 -6.03 32.07 -5.81
C PHE A 38 -4.84 32.67 -6.58
N CYS A 39 -5.06 33.05 -7.84
CA CYS A 39 -4.02 33.63 -8.69
C CYS A 39 -3.47 34.93 -8.09
N GLU A 40 -4.35 35.76 -7.54
CA GLU A 40 -3.99 37.09 -7.08
C GLU A 40 -3.33 37.09 -5.69
N PHE A 41 -3.81 36.28 -4.76
CA PHE A 41 -3.36 36.29 -3.36
C PHE A 41 -2.40 35.16 -2.99
N ILE A 42 -2.39 34.04 -3.73
CA ILE A 42 -1.49 32.91 -3.46
C ILE A 42 -0.37 32.88 -4.50
N ILE A 43 -0.71 32.65 -5.78
CA ILE A 43 0.29 32.38 -6.83
C ILE A 43 1.14 33.60 -7.15
N LYS A 44 0.54 34.78 -7.28
CA LYS A 44 1.27 35.99 -7.69
C LYS A 44 2.34 36.42 -6.67
N PRO A 45 2.09 36.42 -5.34
CA PRO A 45 3.14 36.60 -4.35
C PRO A 45 4.26 35.55 -4.42
N ILE A 46 3.91 34.27 -4.56
CA ILE A 46 4.89 33.17 -4.68
C ILE A 46 5.76 33.35 -5.92
N ARG A 47 5.13 33.58 -7.08
CA ARG A 47 5.82 33.81 -8.35
C ARG A 47 6.73 35.02 -8.28
N LYS A 48 6.25 36.16 -7.74
CA LYS A 48 7.08 37.36 -7.60
C LYS A 48 8.32 37.08 -6.75
N LEU A 49 8.19 36.32 -5.67
CA LEU A 49 9.33 35.95 -4.83
C LEU A 49 10.31 35.06 -5.59
N ILE A 50 9.82 34.04 -6.31
CA ILE A 50 10.65 33.15 -7.12
C ILE A 50 11.40 33.94 -8.21
N ASP A 51 10.70 34.81 -8.94
CA ASP A 51 11.28 35.62 -10.00
C ASP A 51 12.37 36.56 -9.45
N LEU A 52 12.16 37.18 -8.29
CA LEU A 52 13.17 38.04 -7.63
C LEU A 52 14.40 37.25 -7.16
N CYS A 53 14.22 36.04 -6.62
CA CYS A 53 15.32 35.17 -6.23
C CYS A 53 16.11 34.67 -7.43
N MET A 54 15.44 34.27 -8.51
CA MET A 54 16.08 33.73 -9.71
C MET A 54 16.78 34.80 -10.57
N ALA A 55 16.28 36.04 -10.55
CA ALA A 55 16.89 37.18 -11.23
C ALA A 55 17.93 37.93 -10.39
N ASP A 56 18.32 37.40 -9.22
CA ASP A 56 19.29 38.00 -8.28
C ASP A 56 19.02 39.47 -7.93
N LYS A 57 17.74 39.88 -7.86
CA LYS A 57 17.31 41.23 -7.48
C LYS A 57 17.27 41.38 -5.95
N ILE A 58 18.46 41.37 -5.33
CA ILE A 58 18.65 41.28 -3.87
C ILE A 58 18.00 42.46 -3.12
N GLU A 59 18.05 43.68 -3.66
CA GLU A 59 17.46 44.86 -3.01
C GLU A 59 15.94 44.78 -2.88
N ASP A 60 15.26 44.42 -3.98
CA ASP A 60 13.80 44.29 -4.02
C ASP A 60 13.33 43.06 -3.25
N LEU A 61 14.12 41.97 -3.30
CA LEU A 61 13.89 40.81 -2.45
C LEU A 61 13.98 41.20 -0.98
N THR A 62 14.98 41.97 -0.55
CA THR A 62 15.14 42.39 0.84
C THR A 62 13.97 43.24 1.32
N LYS A 63 13.43 44.13 0.47
CA LYS A 63 12.21 44.90 0.76
C LYS A 63 11.00 43.98 0.93
N LEU A 64 10.85 42.99 0.07
CA LEU A 64 9.75 42.02 0.14
C LEU A 64 9.86 41.13 1.39
N LEU A 65 11.05 40.62 1.72
CA LEU A 65 11.30 39.82 2.92
C LEU A 65 10.97 40.60 4.20
N LYS A 66 11.32 41.88 4.28
CA LYS A 66 10.92 42.75 5.40
C LYS A 66 9.40 42.89 5.51
N SER A 67 8.69 42.97 4.38
CA SER A 67 7.23 43.09 4.36
C SER A 67 6.51 41.80 4.78
N LEU A 68 7.18 40.66 4.63
CA LEU A 68 6.72 39.33 5.00
C LEU A 68 7.25 38.87 6.37
N ASP A 69 8.03 39.71 7.07
CA ASP A 69 8.70 39.40 8.34
C ASP A 69 9.61 38.15 8.29
N ILE A 70 10.27 37.92 7.15
CA ILE A 70 11.18 36.78 6.96
C ILE A 70 12.62 37.22 7.26
N LYS A 71 13.26 36.54 8.23
CA LYS A 71 14.65 36.80 8.62
C LYS A 71 15.61 35.77 8.04
N LEU A 72 16.55 36.23 7.23
CA LEU A 72 17.67 35.46 6.69
C LEU A 72 18.94 35.70 7.52
N THR A 73 19.66 34.62 7.81
CA THR A 73 21.02 34.64 8.38
C THR A 73 22.05 35.18 7.38
N THR A 74 23.26 35.48 7.84
CA THR A 74 24.34 36.00 6.98
C THR A 74 24.68 35.04 5.85
N GLU A 75 24.86 33.76 6.16
CA GLU A 75 25.15 32.70 5.17
C GLU A 75 24.01 32.53 4.16
N GLU A 76 22.75 32.58 4.61
CA GLU A 76 21.59 32.46 3.71
C GLU A 76 21.47 33.63 2.72
N ARG A 77 22.00 34.82 3.07
CA ARG A 77 22.03 35.98 2.17
C ARG A 77 23.11 35.89 1.11
N GLU A 78 24.11 35.05 1.30
CA GLU A 78 25.18 34.81 0.32
C GLU A 78 24.73 33.83 -0.77
N LEU A 79 23.71 33.01 -0.49
CA LEU A 79 23.08 32.16 -1.49
C LEU A 79 22.52 32.99 -2.66
N ARG A 80 22.54 32.39 -3.85
CA ARG A 80 22.00 32.99 -5.08
C ARG A 80 20.99 32.06 -5.74
N GLN A 81 20.13 32.62 -6.61
CA GLN A 81 19.23 31.86 -7.48
C GLN A 81 18.45 30.73 -6.76
N LYS A 82 18.56 29.49 -7.27
CA LYS A 82 17.81 28.32 -6.80
C LYS A 82 18.06 27.98 -5.32
N PRO A 83 19.31 27.96 -4.81
CA PRO A 83 19.57 27.83 -3.37
C PRO A 83 18.88 28.90 -2.50
N LEU A 84 18.95 30.18 -2.90
CA LEU A 84 18.32 31.29 -2.17
C LEU A 84 16.79 31.16 -2.19
N MET A 85 16.21 30.89 -3.35
CA MET A 85 14.78 30.65 -3.54
C MET A 85 14.26 29.55 -2.60
N LYS A 86 14.96 28.41 -2.55
CA LYS A 86 14.58 27.29 -1.67
C LYS A 86 14.57 27.71 -0.20
N ARG A 87 15.62 28.39 0.28
CA ARG A 87 15.72 28.81 1.68
C ARG A 87 14.64 29.82 2.06
N VAL A 88 14.38 30.80 1.20
CA VAL A 88 13.33 31.78 1.43
C VAL A 88 11.95 31.12 1.49
N LEU A 89 11.63 30.23 0.54
CA LEU A 89 10.35 29.53 0.52
C LEU A 89 10.17 28.60 1.73
N GLN A 90 11.21 27.89 2.16
CA GLN A 90 11.17 27.04 3.37
C GLN A 90 10.82 27.83 4.63
N LYS A 91 11.30 29.07 4.77
CA LYS A 91 10.97 29.92 5.92
C LYS A 91 9.60 30.57 5.81
N TRP A 92 9.18 30.92 4.59
CA TRP A 92 7.92 31.62 4.38
C TRP A 92 6.70 30.69 4.41
N LEU A 93 6.83 29.51 3.78
CA LEU A 93 5.77 28.53 3.59
C LEU A 93 6.28 27.14 4.00
N PRO A 94 6.44 26.88 5.31
CA PRO A 94 6.84 25.56 5.80
C PRO A 94 5.78 24.51 5.44
N ALA A 95 6.16 23.57 4.57
CA ALA A 95 5.24 22.55 4.07
C ALA A 95 4.84 21.54 5.15
N ASP A 96 5.72 21.29 6.12
CA ASP A 96 5.52 20.39 7.24
C ASP A 96 4.31 20.80 8.09
N GLN A 97 4.18 22.08 8.44
CA GLN A 97 3.05 22.55 9.24
C GLN A 97 1.72 22.40 8.49
N ALA A 98 1.67 22.83 7.24
CA ALA A 98 0.46 22.74 6.42
C ALA A 98 0.02 21.28 6.17
N LEU A 99 0.98 20.39 5.91
CA LEU A 99 0.71 18.97 5.70
C LEU A 99 0.25 18.30 6.99
N LEU A 100 0.90 18.56 8.13
CA LEU A 100 0.52 17.99 9.43
C LEU A 100 -0.85 18.48 9.87
N GLU A 101 -1.15 19.77 9.71
CA GLU A 101 -2.47 20.33 10.01
C GLU A 101 -3.55 19.67 9.14
N MET A 102 -3.32 19.54 7.84
CA MET A 102 -4.24 18.84 6.93
C MET A 102 -4.45 17.38 7.35
N MET A 103 -3.38 16.67 7.73
CA MET A 103 -3.49 15.30 8.22
C MET A 103 -4.33 15.23 9.50
N VAL A 104 -4.11 16.12 10.47
CA VAL A 104 -4.88 16.13 11.73
C VAL A 104 -6.35 16.48 11.51
N LEU A 105 -6.65 17.41 10.60
CA LEU A 105 -8.02 17.86 10.35
C LEU A 105 -8.84 16.88 9.51
N TYR A 106 -8.22 16.20 8.53
CA TYR A 106 -8.94 15.41 7.54
C TYR A 106 -8.72 13.90 7.64
N LEU A 107 -7.65 13.42 8.29
CA LEU A 107 -7.48 11.99 8.52
C LEU A 107 -8.06 11.61 9.89
N PRO A 108 -9.04 10.68 9.94
CA PRO A 108 -9.63 10.27 11.21
C PRO A 108 -8.58 9.53 12.06
N ALA A 109 -8.57 9.83 13.35
CA ALA A 109 -7.78 9.08 14.32
C ALA A 109 -8.19 7.59 14.30
N PRO A 110 -7.27 6.65 14.58
CA PRO A 110 -7.57 5.22 14.57
C PRO A 110 -8.81 4.85 15.40
N ALA A 111 -8.97 5.41 16.60
CA ALA A 111 -10.14 5.16 17.45
C ALA A 111 -11.49 5.57 16.82
N HIS A 112 -11.50 6.52 15.89
CA HIS A 112 -12.68 6.86 15.10
C HIS A 112 -12.80 5.97 13.86
N ALA A 113 -11.69 5.76 13.15
CA ALA A 113 -11.64 5.01 11.91
C ALA A 113 -12.01 3.53 12.07
N GLN A 114 -11.60 2.89 13.18
CA GLN A 114 -11.85 1.45 13.37
C GLN A 114 -13.34 1.13 13.56
N LYS A 115 -14.15 2.07 14.05
CA LYS A 115 -15.57 1.84 14.31
C LYS A 115 -16.35 1.36 13.09
N TYR A 116 -16.05 1.95 11.92
CA TYR A 116 -16.70 1.59 10.66
C TYR A 116 -15.84 0.65 9.79
N ARG A 117 -14.58 0.36 10.19
CA ARG A 117 -13.66 -0.51 9.44
C ARG A 117 -13.56 -1.91 10.00
N ALA A 118 -13.85 -2.13 11.28
CA ALA A 118 -13.66 -3.43 11.94
C ALA A 118 -14.33 -4.58 11.17
N GLU A 119 -15.59 -4.42 10.80
CA GLU A 119 -16.37 -5.43 10.05
C GLU A 119 -15.87 -5.64 8.61
N LEU A 120 -15.27 -4.61 8.02
CA LEU A 120 -14.67 -4.73 6.70
C LEU A 120 -13.33 -5.45 6.75
N LEU A 121 -12.58 -5.32 7.85
CA LEU A 121 -11.23 -5.87 7.99
C LEU A 121 -11.20 -7.26 8.61
N TYR A 122 -12.12 -7.58 9.53
CA TYR A 122 -12.18 -8.87 10.21
C TYR A 122 -12.98 -9.89 9.41
N GLU A 123 -12.50 -11.13 9.33
CA GLU A 123 -13.24 -12.22 8.66
C GLU A 123 -14.25 -12.92 9.57
N GLY A 124 -14.08 -12.80 10.89
CA GLY A 124 -14.97 -13.42 11.86
C GLY A 124 -16.26 -12.64 12.10
N PRO A 125 -17.13 -13.17 12.98
CA PRO A 125 -18.39 -12.55 13.33
C PRO A 125 -18.24 -11.13 13.92
N PRO A 126 -19.16 -10.18 13.62
CA PRO A 126 -19.11 -8.79 14.12
C PRO A 126 -19.26 -8.65 15.65
N ASP A 127 -19.82 -9.66 16.29
CA ASP A 127 -20.09 -9.79 17.74
C ASP A 127 -18.94 -10.45 18.51
N ASP A 128 -17.92 -10.96 17.80
CA ASP A 128 -16.74 -11.54 18.43
C ASP A 128 -15.97 -10.52 19.29
N ALA A 129 -15.35 -11.00 20.36
CA ALA A 129 -14.54 -10.20 21.28
C ALA A 129 -13.39 -9.52 20.54
N CYS A 130 -12.74 -10.21 19.60
CA CYS A 130 -11.68 -9.65 18.76
C CYS A 130 -12.20 -8.53 17.86
N CYS A 131 -13.35 -8.72 17.21
CA CYS A 131 -13.95 -7.70 16.35
C CYS A 131 -14.37 -6.46 17.14
N THR A 132 -14.97 -6.65 18.30
CA THR A 132 -15.38 -5.58 19.21
C THR A 132 -14.17 -4.79 19.74
N ALA A 133 -13.09 -5.49 20.08
CA ALA A 133 -11.87 -4.87 20.56
C ALA A 133 -11.14 -4.07 19.46
N ILE A 134 -11.18 -4.53 18.20
CA ILE A 134 -10.74 -3.76 17.04
C ILE A 134 -11.63 -2.51 16.86
N ARG A 135 -12.96 -2.67 16.88
CA ARG A 135 -13.93 -1.58 16.71
C ARG A 135 -13.72 -0.46 17.72
N ASN A 136 -13.44 -0.82 18.97
CA ASN A 136 -13.19 0.12 20.07
C ASN A 136 -11.75 0.64 20.11
N CYS A 137 -10.82 0.04 19.35
CA CYS A 137 -9.40 0.32 19.44
C CYS A 137 -8.92 0.22 20.90
N ASP A 138 -9.27 -0.89 21.56
CA ASP A 138 -9.00 -1.13 22.98
C ASP A 138 -7.57 -1.63 23.20
N PRO A 139 -6.71 -0.92 23.97
CA PRO A 139 -5.36 -1.36 24.29
C PRO A 139 -5.29 -2.59 25.22
N ASN A 140 -6.37 -2.87 25.97
CA ASN A 140 -6.46 -3.97 26.93
C ASN A 140 -7.26 -5.17 26.40
N GLY A 141 -7.79 -5.07 25.18
CA GLY A 141 -8.49 -6.16 24.50
C GLY A 141 -7.52 -7.24 23.96
N PRO A 142 -8.06 -8.31 23.35
CA PRO A 142 -7.26 -9.31 22.66
C PRO A 142 -6.36 -8.66 21.61
N LEU A 143 -5.11 -9.11 21.55
CA LEU A 143 -4.13 -8.63 20.58
C LEU A 143 -4.62 -9.00 19.19
N MET A 144 -4.75 -7.99 18.33
CA MET A 144 -5.01 -8.16 16.91
C MET A 144 -4.06 -7.24 16.14
N LEU A 145 -3.16 -7.81 15.36
CA LEU A 145 -2.12 -7.10 14.64
C LEU A 145 -2.02 -7.66 13.22
N TYR A 146 -1.98 -6.77 12.22
CA TYR A 146 -1.75 -7.18 10.83
C TYR A 146 -0.34 -6.81 10.38
N ILE A 147 0.41 -7.78 9.90
CA ILE A 147 1.70 -7.58 9.23
C ILE A 147 1.43 -7.38 7.75
N SER A 148 1.82 -6.21 7.23
CA SER A 148 1.60 -5.83 5.84
C SER A 148 2.87 -5.94 4.99
N LYS A 149 4.06 -5.86 5.60
CA LYS A 149 5.33 -5.87 4.88
C LYS A 149 6.46 -6.43 5.73
N MET A 150 7.35 -7.18 5.11
CA MET A 150 8.63 -7.56 5.70
C MET A 150 9.70 -6.58 5.22
N VAL A 151 10.38 -5.92 6.15
CA VAL A 151 11.43 -4.95 5.84
C VAL A 151 12.79 -5.61 6.08
N PRO A 152 13.69 -5.67 5.08
CA PRO A 152 15.03 -6.20 5.29
C PRO A 152 15.77 -5.33 6.32
N SER A 153 16.38 -5.98 7.30
CA SER A 153 17.23 -5.31 8.28
C SER A 153 18.65 -5.11 7.72
N SER A 154 19.40 -4.16 8.28
CA SER A 154 20.84 -4.00 8.01
C SER A 154 21.65 -5.24 8.40
N ASP A 155 21.14 -6.01 9.36
CA ASP A 155 21.70 -7.30 9.75
C ASP A 155 21.37 -8.33 8.66
N LYS A 156 22.34 -8.59 7.78
CA LYS A 156 22.22 -9.50 6.62
C LYS A 156 21.46 -10.79 6.99
N GLY A 157 20.28 -10.94 6.38
CA GLY A 157 19.46 -12.15 6.49
C GLY A 157 18.26 -12.07 7.43
N ARG A 158 18.11 -11.01 8.24
CA ARG A 158 16.94 -10.84 9.11
C ARG A 158 15.93 -9.86 8.52
N PHE A 159 14.65 -10.20 8.67
CA PHE A 159 13.54 -9.33 8.31
C PHE A 159 12.82 -8.82 9.56
N ILE A 160 12.37 -7.58 9.49
CA ILE A 160 11.50 -6.95 10.48
C ILE A 160 10.08 -7.01 9.93
N ALA A 161 9.19 -7.68 10.64
CA ALA A 161 7.79 -7.73 10.27
C ALA A 161 7.13 -6.39 10.65
N TYR A 162 6.74 -5.60 9.66
CA TYR A 162 6.14 -4.29 9.85
C TYR A 162 4.62 -4.37 9.68
N GLY A 163 3.92 -3.82 10.67
CA GLY A 163 2.47 -3.91 10.71
C GLY A 163 1.83 -2.86 11.59
N ARG A 164 0.52 -3.00 11.78
CA ARG A 164 -0.30 -2.15 12.65
C ARG A 164 -0.99 -2.98 13.71
N VAL A 165 -1.00 -2.49 14.93
CA VAL A 165 -1.78 -3.03 16.04
C VAL A 165 -3.19 -2.47 15.96
N PHE A 166 -4.19 -3.32 15.77
CA PHE A 166 -5.61 -2.94 15.68
C PHE A 166 -6.30 -3.01 17.05
N SER A 167 -5.93 -3.97 17.88
CA SER A 167 -6.39 -4.12 19.26
C SER A 167 -5.31 -4.74 20.14
N GLY A 168 -5.41 -4.53 21.45
CA GLY A 168 -4.46 -5.00 22.44
C GLY A 168 -3.14 -4.22 22.44
N THR A 169 -2.16 -4.77 23.15
CA THR A 169 -0.82 -4.20 23.26
C THR A 169 0.21 -5.30 23.02
N VAL A 170 1.10 -5.09 22.04
CA VAL A 170 2.18 -6.02 21.75
C VAL A 170 3.39 -5.70 22.62
N ARG A 171 4.04 -6.72 23.19
CA ARG A 171 5.26 -6.60 24.01
C ARG A 171 6.32 -7.59 23.57
N ALA A 172 7.59 -7.24 23.82
CA ALA A 172 8.69 -8.17 23.67
C ALA A 172 8.53 -9.38 24.62
N GLY A 173 8.85 -10.58 24.15
CA GLY A 173 8.74 -11.84 24.89
C GLY A 173 7.35 -12.51 24.84
N MET A 174 6.31 -11.81 24.36
CA MET A 174 4.97 -12.40 24.26
C MET A 174 4.95 -13.56 23.26
N LYS A 175 4.32 -14.67 23.66
CA LYS A 175 3.96 -15.76 22.73
C LYS A 175 2.71 -15.33 21.98
N VAL A 176 2.81 -15.33 20.65
CA VAL A 176 1.72 -14.95 19.77
C VAL A 176 1.46 -16.03 18.75
N ARG A 177 0.20 -16.11 18.35
CA ARG A 177 -0.29 -16.95 17.28
C ARG A 177 -0.24 -16.16 15.98
N ILE A 178 0.33 -16.77 14.95
CA ILE A 178 0.52 -16.19 13.62
C ILE A 178 -0.35 -17.01 12.67
N MET A 179 -1.31 -16.31 12.07
CA MET A 179 -2.21 -16.81 11.05
C MET A 179 -1.72 -16.27 9.71
N GLY A 180 -1.27 -17.17 8.83
CA GLY A 180 -0.86 -16.80 7.48
C GLY A 180 -2.08 -16.48 6.58
N PRO A 181 -1.83 -16.06 5.34
CA PRO A 181 -2.87 -15.63 4.40
C PRO A 181 -3.85 -16.75 4.02
N ASN A 182 -3.42 -18.02 4.07
CA ASN A 182 -4.28 -19.16 3.73
C ASN A 182 -4.93 -19.81 4.96
N TYR A 183 -4.82 -19.16 6.13
CA TYR A 183 -5.38 -19.67 7.36
C TYR A 183 -6.91 -19.68 7.30
N VAL A 184 -7.51 -20.86 7.54
CA VAL A 184 -8.96 -20.99 7.72
C VAL A 184 -9.24 -21.33 9.17
N TYR A 185 -10.19 -20.61 9.78
CA TYR A 185 -10.60 -20.83 11.16
C TYR A 185 -10.88 -22.31 11.45
N GLY A 186 -10.38 -22.79 12.59
CA GLY A 186 -10.50 -24.19 13.02
C GLY A 186 -9.49 -25.16 12.40
N THR A 187 -8.71 -24.75 11.38
CA THR A 187 -7.62 -25.56 10.84
C THR A 187 -6.28 -25.26 11.53
N LYS A 188 -5.35 -26.21 11.48
CA LYS A 188 -3.93 -26.00 11.87
C LYS A 188 -3.04 -25.64 10.68
N LYS A 189 -3.63 -25.50 9.48
CA LYS A 189 -2.88 -25.15 8.26
C LYS A 189 -2.52 -23.67 8.33
N ASP A 190 -1.28 -23.35 7.98
CA ASP A 190 -0.76 -21.96 7.99
C ASP A 190 -0.87 -21.26 9.35
N LEU A 191 -0.75 -22.06 10.42
CA LEU A 191 -0.78 -21.61 11.80
C LEU A 191 0.54 -21.90 12.50
N ALA A 192 1.15 -20.88 13.10
CA ALA A 192 2.34 -21.05 13.92
C ALA A 192 2.24 -20.26 15.22
N VAL A 193 2.89 -20.74 16.27
CA VAL A 193 3.03 -20.02 17.53
C VAL A 193 4.50 -19.70 17.71
N LYS A 194 4.83 -18.41 17.85
CA LYS A 194 6.19 -17.95 18.12
C LYS A 194 6.21 -16.81 19.12
N SER A 195 7.33 -16.67 19.81
CA SER A 195 7.57 -15.55 20.71
C SER A 195 8.15 -14.36 19.95
N ILE A 196 7.64 -13.17 20.22
CA ILE A 196 8.20 -11.92 19.71
C ILE A 196 9.51 -11.65 20.43
N GLN A 197 10.63 -11.50 19.72
CA GLN A 197 11.92 -11.26 20.35
C GLN A 197 12.08 -9.80 20.75
N ARG A 198 11.77 -8.88 19.83
CA ARG A 198 11.88 -7.42 20.03
C ARG A 198 10.78 -6.68 19.30
N THR A 199 10.34 -5.58 19.90
CA THR A 199 9.42 -4.59 19.36
C THR A 199 10.19 -3.31 19.04
N LEU A 200 9.98 -2.77 17.84
CA LEU A 200 10.72 -1.64 17.28
C LEU A 200 9.76 -0.56 16.78
N LEU A 201 10.11 0.70 16.99
CA LEU A 201 9.51 1.86 16.34
C LEU A 201 10.39 2.26 15.15
N MET A 202 9.86 2.21 13.94
CA MET A 202 10.62 2.51 12.72
C MET A 202 10.42 3.97 12.30
N MET A 203 11.51 4.75 12.33
CA MET A 203 11.55 6.18 11.97
C MET A 203 12.43 6.39 10.72
N GLY A 204 12.14 5.64 9.65
CA GLY A 204 12.91 5.65 8.42
C GLY A 204 14.27 4.96 8.58
N ARG A 205 15.35 5.75 8.70
CA ARG A 205 16.72 5.21 8.88
C ARG A 205 17.01 4.75 10.32
N ARG A 206 16.30 5.32 11.29
CA ARG A 206 16.49 5.03 12.71
C ARG A 206 15.42 4.05 13.18
N THR A 207 15.82 3.05 13.95
CA THR A 207 14.93 2.13 14.66
C THR A 207 15.18 2.25 16.15
N ASP A 208 14.11 2.51 16.91
CA ASP A 208 14.18 2.59 18.37
C ASP A 208 13.51 1.35 18.96
N ALA A 209 14.20 0.65 19.85
CA ALA A 209 13.62 -0.46 20.60
C ALA A 209 12.65 0.09 21.66
N VAL A 210 11.47 -0.50 21.73
CA VAL A 210 10.42 -0.13 22.68
C VAL A 210 9.90 -1.37 23.36
N ASP A 211 9.51 -1.28 24.63
CA ASP A 211 9.06 -2.45 25.40
C ASP A 211 7.67 -2.93 24.97
N SER A 212 6.80 -1.99 24.59
CA SER A 212 5.43 -2.27 24.19
C SER A 212 4.86 -1.23 23.24
N VAL A 213 3.97 -1.67 22.35
CA VAL A 213 3.24 -0.80 21.41
C VAL A 213 1.74 -1.06 21.51
N PRO A 214 0.92 -0.06 21.89
CA PRO A 214 -0.54 -0.20 21.99
C PRO A 214 -1.23 -0.08 20.63
N CYS A 215 -2.49 -0.50 20.57
CA CYS A 215 -3.35 -0.38 19.41
C CYS A 215 -3.41 1.04 18.80
N GLY A 216 -3.62 1.11 17.49
CA GLY A 216 -3.60 2.33 16.69
C GLY A 216 -2.24 2.67 16.11
N ASN A 217 -1.15 2.16 16.70
CA ASN A 217 0.22 2.43 16.25
C ASN A 217 0.74 1.37 15.26
N THR A 218 1.75 1.76 14.48
CA THR A 218 2.55 0.82 13.70
C THR A 218 3.74 0.32 14.50
N VAL A 219 4.18 -0.90 14.20
CA VAL A 219 5.24 -1.59 14.94
C VAL A 219 6.07 -2.44 14.00
N GLY A 220 7.38 -2.50 14.26
CA GLY A 220 8.29 -3.49 13.71
C GLY A 220 8.53 -4.62 14.72
N LEU A 221 8.37 -5.87 14.28
CA LEU A 221 8.59 -7.05 15.11
C LEU A 221 9.77 -7.86 14.59
N VAL A 222 10.61 -8.31 15.51
CA VAL A 222 11.77 -9.18 15.21
C VAL A 222 11.51 -10.60 15.71
N GLY A 223 11.92 -11.60 14.91
CA GLY A 223 11.83 -13.02 15.25
C GLY A 223 10.67 -13.79 14.59
N LEU A 224 9.95 -13.15 13.68
CA LEU A 224 8.79 -13.71 12.97
C LEU A 224 9.05 -14.03 11.49
N ASP A 225 10.28 -13.77 11.02
CA ASP A 225 10.77 -13.88 9.65
C ASP A 225 10.73 -15.30 9.07
N THR A 226 10.80 -16.32 9.92
CA THR A 226 10.73 -17.72 9.47
C THR A 226 9.32 -18.16 9.11
N VAL A 227 8.30 -17.53 9.70
CA VAL A 227 6.90 -17.94 9.57
C VAL A 227 6.18 -17.07 8.54
N ILE A 228 6.36 -15.75 8.64
CA ILE A 228 5.63 -14.80 7.80
C ILE A 228 6.37 -14.68 6.46
N ILE A 229 5.66 -14.96 5.38
CA ILE A 229 6.17 -14.78 4.02
C ILE A 229 5.84 -13.37 3.52
N LYS A 230 4.55 -13.04 3.32
CA LYS A 230 4.13 -11.74 2.75
C LYS A 230 3.33 -10.90 3.75
N SER A 231 2.21 -11.46 4.18
CA SER A 231 1.30 -10.90 5.16
C SER A 231 0.98 -11.95 6.22
N GLY A 232 0.40 -11.50 7.32
CA GLY A 232 -0.11 -12.39 8.34
C GLY A 232 -0.82 -11.63 9.44
N THR A 233 -1.82 -12.27 10.03
CA THR A 233 -2.51 -11.75 11.21
C THR A 233 -1.90 -12.38 12.45
N ILE A 234 -1.59 -11.55 13.45
CA ILE A 234 -1.04 -11.96 14.73
C ILE A 234 -2.09 -11.72 15.80
N SER A 235 -2.32 -12.72 16.65
CA SER A 235 -3.21 -12.63 17.80
C SER A 235 -2.69 -13.41 19.00
N ASP A 236 -3.18 -13.08 20.19
CA ASP A 236 -3.01 -13.87 21.42
C ASP A 236 -4.23 -14.72 21.78
N ALA A 237 -5.39 -14.49 21.14
CA ALA A 237 -6.61 -15.25 21.36
C ALA A 237 -6.62 -16.55 20.54
N GLU A 238 -7.14 -17.63 21.13
CA GLU A 238 -7.23 -18.93 20.45
C GLU A 238 -8.35 -18.97 19.40
N ASP A 239 -9.43 -18.23 19.64
CA ASP A 239 -10.61 -18.16 18.78
C ASP A 239 -10.58 -16.98 17.78
N ALA A 240 -9.43 -16.33 17.62
CA ALA A 240 -9.29 -15.24 16.65
C ALA A 240 -9.42 -15.73 15.20
N TYR A 241 -10.16 -14.96 14.41
CA TYR A 241 -10.19 -15.07 12.95
C TYR A 241 -9.10 -14.20 12.33
N PRO A 242 -8.61 -14.53 11.12
CA PRO A 242 -7.66 -13.68 10.43
C PRO A 242 -8.31 -12.35 10.00
N LEU A 243 -7.48 -11.33 9.80
CA LEU A 243 -7.87 -10.11 9.09
C LEU A 243 -7.79 -10.39 7.58
N LYS A 244 -8.70 -9.78 6.82
CA LYS A 244 -8.75 -9.92 5.36
C LYS A 244 -7.45 -9.49 4.72
N ASP A 245 -6.98 -10.32 3.81
CA ASP A 245 -5.79 -10.02 3.05
C ASP A 245 -5.94 -8.82 2.11
N MET A 246 -4.82 -8.14 1.90
CA MET A 246 -4.75 -7.04 0.96
C MET A 246 -5.00 -7.53 -0.47
N LYS A 247 -6.07 -7.02 -1.09
CA LYS A 247 -6.26 -7.10 -2.54
C LYS A 247 -5.41 -6.05 -3.22
N TYR A 248 -4.49 -6.49 -4.07
CA TYR A 248 -3.74 -5.58 -4.94
C TYR A 248 -4.58 -5.23 -6.16
N SER A 249 -4.61 -3.95 -6.53
CA SER A 249 -5.28 -3.51 -7.75
C SER A 249 -4.58 -3.98 -9.03
N VAL A 250 -3.34 -4.45 -8.92
CA VAL A 250 -2.52 -4.90 -10.04
C VAL A 250 -2.05 -6.34 -9.81
N SER A 251 -2.17 -7.15 -10.84
CA SER A 251 -1.61 -8.51 -10.86
C SER A 251 -0.20 -8.49 -11.47
N PRO A 252 0.72 -9.35 -11.02
CA PRO A 252 2.04 -9.48 -11.64
C PRO A 252 1.90 -10.18 -13.00
N VAL A 253 1.90 -9.40 -14.08
CA VAL A 253 1.65 -9.90 -15.45
C VAL A 253 2.93 -10.17 -16.24
N VAL A 254 4.00 -9.41 -15.97
CA VAL A 254 5.27 -9.53 -16.67
C VAL A 254 6.12 -10.58 -15.95
N ARG A 255 6.61 -11.57 -16.70
CA ARG A 255 7.39 -12.70 -16.20
C ARG A 255 8.76 -12.71 -16.86
N VAL A 256 9.77 -13.07 -16.10
CA VAL A 256 11.17 -13.18 -16.55
C VAL A 256 11.78 -14.43 -15.94
N ALA A 257 12.42 -15.27 -16.75
CA ALA A 257 13.21 -16.40 -16.26
C ALA A 257 14.59 -15.90 -15.80
N VAL A 258 15.05 -16.43 -14.67
CA VAL A 258 16.30 -16.05 -14.02
C VAL A 258 17.09 -17.30 -13.68
N GLU A 259 18.35 -17.30 -14.08
CA GLU A 259 19.28 -18.40 -13.83
C GLU A 259 20.60 -17.85 -13.28
N PRO A 260 21.30 -18.58 -12.40
CA PRO A 260 22.61 -18.15 -11.95
C PRO A 260 23.62 -18.38 -13.08
N LYS A 261 24.53 -17.42 -13.31
CA LYS A 261 25.56 -17.60 -14.34
C LYS A 261 26.51 -18.76 -14.02
N ASN A 262 26.78 -18.96 -12.73
CA ASN A 262 27.51 -20.12 -12.22
C ASN A 262 26.53 -21.12 -11.58
N PRO A 263 26.49 -22.39 -12.02
CA PRO A 263 25.59 -23.40 -11.46
C PRO A 263 25.78 -23.62 -9.94
N SER A 264 26.99 -23.39 -9.42
CA SER A 264 27.30 -23.50 -7.98
C SER A 264 26.56 -22.48 -7.11
N ASP A 265 26.07 -21.38 -7.70
CA ASP A 265 25.34 -20.32 -6.99
C ASP A 265 23.81 -20.56 -6.97
N LEU A 266 23.32 -21.67 -7.53
CA LEU A 266 21.90 -22.04 -7.52
C LEU A 266 21.27 -22.04 -6.11
N PRO A 267 21.92 -22.57 -5.05
CA PRO A 267 21.36 -22.48 -3.70
C PRO A 267 21.19 -21.03 -3.21
N LYS A 268 22.09 -20.12 -3.63
CA LYS A 268 22.00 -18.70 -3.29
C LYS A 268 20.86 -18.03 -4.06
N LEU A 269 20.64 -18.40 -5.32
CA LEU A 269 19.51 -17.91 -6.11
C LEU A 269 18.18 -18.33 -5.46
N VAL A 270 18.02 -19.61 -5.13
CA VAL A 270 16.78 -20.11 -4.51
C VAL A 270 16.49 -19.42 -3.17
N GLU A 271 17.50 -19.24 -2.32
CA GLU A 271 17.34 -18.49 -1.07
C GLU A 271 17.09 -17.00 -1.33
N GLY A 272 17.75 -16.42 -2.32
CA GLY A 272 17.54 -15.03 -2.72
C GLY A 272 16.12 -14.77 -3.23
N LEU A 273 15.57 -15.66 -4.04
CA LEU A 273 14.18 -15.61 -4.53
C LEU A 273 13.18 -15.69 -3.37
N LYS A 274 13.41 -16.58 -2.39
CA LYS A 274 12.58 -16.65 -1.18
C LYS A 274 12.63 -15.34 -0.39
N ARG A 275 13.78 -14.70 -0.30
CA ARG A 275 13.95 -13.41 0.39
C ARG A 275 13.30 -12.26 -0.38
N LEU A 276 13.40 -12.26 -1.70
CA LEU A 276 12.74 -11.29 -2.58
C LEU A 276 11.22 -11.37 -2.44
N ALA A 277 10.66 -12.58 -2.48
CA ALA A 277 9.23 -12.83 -2.31
C ALA A 277 8.68 -12.40 -0.93
N LYS A 278 9.56 -12.28 0.08
CA LYS A 278 9.21 -11.73 1.40
C LYS A 278 9.25 -10.20 1.42
N SER A 279 10.26 -9.62 0.76
CA SER A 279 10.49 -8.17 0.75
C SER A 279 9.42 -7.42 -0.06
N ASP A 280 9.08 -7.95 -1.24
CA ASP A 280 8.07 -7.37 -2.12
C ASP A 280 6.78 -8.21 -2.13
N PRO A 281 5.65 -7.63 -1.68
CA PRO A 281 4.38 -8.36 -1.65
C PRO A 281 3.81 -8.73 -3.04
N LEU A 282 4.09 -7.93 -4.07
CA LEU A 282 3.57 -8.11 -5.43
C LEU A 282 4.36 -9.14 -6.22
N VAL A 283 5.64 -9.31 -5.92
CA VAL A 283 6.50 -10.28 -6.63
C VAL A 283 6.02 -11.71 -6.40
N GLN A 284 5.96 -12.49 -7.47
CA GLN A 284 5.77 -13.93 -7.39
C GLN A 284 7.00 -14.63 -7.95
N THR A 285 7.59 -15.52 -7.15
CA THR A 285 8.69 -16.37 -7.56
C THR A 285 8.15 -17.78 -7.75
N ILE A 286 8.18 -18.28 -8.98
CA ILE A 286 7.67 -19.59 -9.36
C ILE A 286 8.86 -20.42 -9.83
N THR A 287 8.92 -21.69 -9.41
CA THR A 287 9.85 -22.65 -10.01
C THR A 287 9.01 -23.59 -10.86
N GLU A 288 9.26 -23.60 -12.16
CA GLU A 288 8.51 -24.43 -13.11
C GLU A 288 9.03 -25.87 -13.09
N GLU A 289 8.24 -26.81 -13.61
CA GLU A 289 8.61 -28.24 -13.68
C GLU A 289 9.83 -28.49 -14.57
N SER A 290 10.11 -27.58 -15.50
CA SER A 290 11.34 -27.54 -16.32
C SER A 290 12.60 -27.29 -15.51
N GLY A 291 12.47 -26.80 -14.28
CA GLY A 291 13.59 -26.35 -13.43
C GLY A 291 13.91 -24.85 -13.58
N GLU A 292 13.21 -24.13 -14.45
CA GLU A 292 13.38 -22.68 -14.62
C GLU A 292 12.81 -21.91 -13.42
N HIS A 293 13.53 -20.89 -12.97
CA HIS A 293 13.05 -19.97 -11.94
C HIS A 293 12.49 -18.71 -12.59
N VAL A 294 11.20 -18.44 -12.38
CA VAL A 294 10.50 -17.31 -12.98
C VAL A 294 10.13 -16.29 -11.92
N ILE A 295 10.45 -15.03 -12.18
CA ILE A 295 10.02 -13.88 -11.39
C ILE A 295 8.90 -13.16 -12.15
N ALA A 296 7.75 -13.01 -11.50
CA ALA A 296 6.64 -12.22 -12.02
C ALA A 296 6.49 -10.92 -11.24
N GLY A 297 6.28 -9.82 -11.95
CA GLY A 297 6.11 -8.48 -11.40
C GLY A 297 5.03 -7.67 -12.12
N ALA A 298 4.63 -6.55 -11.52
CA ALA A 298 3.57 -5.69 -12.06
C ALA A 298 3.93 -4.99 -13.39
N GLY A 299 5.23 -4.79 -13.66
CA GLY A 299 5.71 -4.11 -14.87
C GLY A 299 7.24 -4.17 -15.00
N GLU A 300 7.77 -3.61 -16.08
CA GLU A 300 9.20 -3.67 -16.42
C GLU A 300 10.09 -3.00 -15.37
N LEU A 301 9.79 -1.75 -15.00
CA LEU A 301 10.55 -1.01 -13.98
C LEU A 301 10.54 -1.74 -12.62
N HIS A 302 9.42 -2.35 -12.27
CA HIS A 302 9.31 -3.12 -11.03
C HIS A 302 10.22 -4.35 -11.07
N LEU A 303 10.24 -5.09 -12.20
CA LEU A 303 11.13 -6.22 -12.38
C LEU A 303 12.61 -5.80 -12.38
N GLU A 304 12.96 -4.69 -13.01
CA GLU A 304 14.34 -4.17 -13.02
C GLU A 304 14.85 -3.93 -11.60
N ILE A 305 14.05 -3.28 -10.75
CA ILE A 305 14.36 -3.06 -9.34
C ILE A 305 14.47 -4.41 -8.61
N CYS A 306 13.53 -5.33 -8.83
CA CYS A 306 13.53 -6.65 -8.18
C CYS A 306 14.76 -7.48 -8.55
N LEU A 307 15.19 -7.44 -9.80
CA LEU A 307 16.40 -8.13 -10.28
C LEU A 307 17.65 -7.51 -9.68
N LYS A 308 17.70 -6.18 -9.55
CA LYS A 308 18.78 -5.47 -8.89
C LYS A 308 18.87 -5.84 -7.41
N ASP A 309 17.75 -5.82 -6.69
CA ASP A 309 17.68 -6.20 -5.27
C ASP A 309 18.07 -7.69 -5.08
N LEU A 310 17.65 -8.57 -6.00
CA LEU A 310 18.04 -9.97 -6.01
C LEU A 310 19.56 -10.13 -6.16
N GLN A 311 20.15 -9.45 -7.12
CA GLN A 311 21.58 -9.54 -7.42
C GLN A 311 22.44 -8.92 -6.31
N GLU A 312 22.15 -7.68 -5.92
CA GLU A 312 22.97 -6.89 -4.99
C GLU A 312 22.77 -7.33 -3.52
N ASP A 313 21.51 -7.41 -3.06
CA ASP A 313 21.20 -7.56 -1.63
C ASP A 313 20.99 -9.01 -1.21
N PHE A 314 20.43 -9.85 -2.08
CA PHE A 314 20.04 -11.22 -1.72
C PHE A 314 21.05 -12.29 -2.17
N MET A 315 21.71 -12.10 -3.31
CA MET A 315 22.73 -13.02 -3.85
C MET A 315 24.18 -12.58 -3.56
N ASN A 316 24.39 -11.49 -2.81
CA ASN A 316 25.71 -10.92 -2.50
C ASN A 316 26.56 -10.61 -3.74
N GLY A 317 25.93 -10.11 -4.82
CA GLY A 317 26.60 -9.71 -6.05
C GLY A 317 26.89 -10.85 -7.04
N ALA A 318 26.35 -12.05 -6.84
CA ALA A 318 26.50 -13.12 -7.82
C ALA A 318 25.75 -12.79 -9.11
N GLU A 319 26.39 -13.04 -10.25
CA GLU A 319 25.82 -12.72 -11.57
C GLU A 319 24.66 -13.66 -11.94
N ILE A 320 23.58 -13.07 -12.47
CA ILE A 320 22.40 -13.78 -12.95
C ILE A 320 22.20 -13.53 -14.44
N ASN A 321 21.79 -14.56 -15.15
CA ASN A 321 21.29 -14.47 -16.52
C ASN A 321 19.77 -14.26 -16.46
N VAL A 322 19.28 -13.34 -17.28
CA VAL A 322 17.90 -12.88 -17.26
C VAL A 322 17.35 -13.00 -18.67
N SER A 323 16.20 -13.66 -18.84
CA SER A 323 15.52 -13.78 -20.13
C SER A 323 14.83 -12.47 -20.51
N ASN A 324 14.39 -12.38 -21.77
CA ASN A 324 13.47 -11.31 -22.16
C ASN A 324 12.15 -11.40 -21.38
N PRO A 325 11.53 -10.26 -21.03
CA PRO A 325 10.24 -10.24 -20.37
C PRO A 325 9.14 -10.79 -21.28
N VAL A 326 8.34 -11.69 -20.73
CA VAL A 326 7.19 -12.32 -21.41
C VAL A 326 5.94 -12.04 -20.60
N VAL A 327 4.80 -11.87 -21.27
CA VAL A 327 3.49 -11.69 -20.62
C VAL A 327 2.78 -13.03 -20.45
N THR A 328 2.02 -13.16 -19.36
CA THR A 328 1.20 -14.36 -19.13
C THR A 328 -0.01 -14.35 -20.05
N PHE A 329 -0.14 -15.36 -20.90
CA PHE A 329 -1.35 -15.56 -21.70
C PHE A 329 -2.44 -16.23 -20.86
N ARG A 330 -3.69 -15.90 -21.16
CA ARG A 330 -4.88 -16.58 -20.65
C ARG A 330 -5.60 -17.22 -21.81
N GLU A 331 -6.29 -18.33 -21.54
CA GLU A 331 -7.05 -19.07 -22.53
C GLU A 331 -8.54 -18.76 -22.37
N THR A 332 -9.25 -18.59 -23.48
CA THR A 332 -10.72 -18.44 -23.52
C THR A 332 -11.26 -19.18 -24.75
N ILE A 333 -12.58 -19.37 -24.81
CA ILE A 333 -13.26 -20.06 -25.91
C ILE A 333 -14.25 -19.11 -26.60
N GLU A 334 -14.36 -19.18 -27.93
CA GLU A 334 -15.32 -18.36 -28.71
C GLU A 334 -16.74 -18.95 -28.71
N GLY A 335 -16.90 -20.21 -28.32
CA GLY A 335 -18.19 -20.92 -28.28
C GLY A 335 -18.54 -21.65 -29.57
N VAL A 336 -19.37 -22.69 -29.45
CA VAL A 336 -19.85 -23.53 -30.55
C VAL A 336 -21.38 -23.55 -30.50
N GLU A 337 -22.05 -23.52 -31.66
CA GLU A 337 -23.51 -23.65 -31.71
C GLU A 337 -23.97 -25.01 -31.19
N ASN A 338 -24.95 -24.99 -30.27
CA ASN A 338 -25.50 -26.17 -29.60
C ASN A 338 -24.43 -27.09 -28.97
N PRO A 339 -23.67 -26.59 -27.97
CA PRO A 339 -22.53 -27.31 -27.40
C PRO A 339 -22.95 -28.61 -26.69
N GLU A 340 -24.20 -28.69 -26.23
CA GLU A 340 -24.80 -29.88 -25.61
C GLU A 340 -24.94 -31.08 -26.56
N TYR A 341 -24.90 -30.84 -27.87
CA TYR A 341 -25.04 -31.89 -28.89
C TYR A 341 -23.76 -32.05 -29.71
N ASN A 342 -23.09 -30.94 -30.02
CA ASN A 342 -21.97 -30.92 -30.98
C ASN A 342 -20.59 -30.98 -30.33
N ALA A 343 -20.47 -30.63 -29.03
CA ALA A 343 -19.18 -30.44 -28.37
C ALA A 343 -19.08 -31.18 -27.02
N VAL A 344 -19.88 -32.24 -26.82
CA VAL A 344 -19.81 -33.05 -25.59
C VAL A 344 -18.61 -33.99 -25.65
N CYS A 345 -17.64 -33.76 -24.77
CA CYS A 345 -16.51 -34.63 -24.57
C CYS A 345 -16.83 -35.69 -23.51
N LEU A 346 -16.50 -36.95 -23.81
CA LEU A 346 -16.62 -38.07 -22.89
C LEU A 346 -15.23 -38.46 -22.36
N SER A 347 -15.05 -38.40 -21.05
CA SER A 347 -13.90 -38.97 -20.36
C SER A 347 -14.31 -40.15 -19.48
N LYS A 348 -13.46 -41.18 -19.39
CA LYS A 348 -13.70 -42.37 -18.56
C LYS A 348 -12.57 -42.49 -17.56
N SER A 349 -12.90 -42.85 -16.32
CA SER A 349 -11.89 -43.14 -15.31
C SER A 349 -11.04 -44.36 -15.71
N PRO A 350 -9.80 -44.49 -15.22
CA PRO A 350 -8.94 -45.64 -15.52
C PRO A 350 -9.59 -46.99 -15.16
N ASN A 351 -10.38 -47.02 -14.09
CA ASN A 351 -11.15 -48.19 -13.65
C ASN A 351 -12.48 -48.39 -14.42
N LYS A 352 -12.79 -47.53 -15.40
CA LYS A 352 -13.98 -47.54 -16.27
C LYS A 352 -15.35 -47.44 -15.57
N HIS A 353 -15.39 -47.27 -14.25
CA HIS A 353 -16.63 -47.14 -13.48
C HIS A 353 -17.29 -45.77 -13.63
N ASN A 354 -16.49 -44.72 -13.82
CA ASN A 354 -16.99 -43.35 -13.92
C ASN A 354 -16.87 -42.85 -15.36
N ARG A 355 -17.93 -42.19 -15.83
CA ARG A 355 -17.98 -41.52 -17.12
C ARG A 355 -18.40 -40.08 -16.91
N LEU A 356 -17.59 -39.15 -17.40
CA LEU A 356 -17.86 -37.71 -17.33
C LEU A 356 -18.19 -37.22 -18.73
N TYR A 357 -19.31 -36.52 -18.84
CA TYR A 357 -19.75 -35.84 -20.06
C TYR A 357 -19.68 -34.35 -19.78
N ILE A 358 -18.82 -33.63 -20.51
CA ILE A 358 -18.56 -32.21 -20.29
C ILE A 358 -18.61 -31.49 -21.63
N TYR A 359 -19.23 -30.32 -21.65
CA TYR A 359 -19.13 -29.34 -22.73
C TYR A 359 -18.71 -28.00 -22.14
N ALA A 360 -18.13 -27.13 -22.95
CA ALA A 360 -17.72 -25.79 -22.54
C ALA A 360 -18.44 -24.74 -23.40
N SER A 361 -18.91 -23.66 -22.77
CA SER A 361 -19.49 -22.51 -23.43
C SER A 361 -18.88 -21.23 -22.86
N PRO A 362 -18.70 -20.17 -23.67
CA PRO A 362 -18.23 -18.88 -23.16
C PRO A 362 -19.19 -18.36 -22.10
N LEU A 363 -18.64 -17.74 -21.06
CA LEU A 363 -19.44 -17.04 -20.06
C LEU A 363 -19.95 -15.71 -20.66
N PRO A 364 -21.13 -15.21 -20.26
CA PRO A 364 -21.60 -13.87 -20.63
C PRO A 364 -20.58 -12.80 -20.20
N GLU A 365 -20.40 -11.72 -20.99
CA GLU A 365 -19.30 -10.75 -20.83
C GLU A 365 -19.18 -10.14 -19.41
N GLU A 366 -20.30 -9.91 -18.72
CA GLU A 366 -20.30 -9.28 -17.39
C GLU A 366 -20.04 -10.27 -16.24
N LEU A 367 -20.26 -11.57 -16.47
CA LEU A 367 -20.18 -12.58 -15.41
C LEU A 367 -18.76 -12.82 -14.90
N PRO A 368 -17.71 -12.94 -15.74
CA PRO A 368 -16.33 -13.05 -15.28
C PRO A 368 -15.93 -11.88 -14.37
N SER A 369 -16.25 -10.66 -14.78
CA SER A 369 -15.96 -9.45 -13.99
C SER A 369 -16.69 -9.45 -12.65
N ALA A 370 -17.96 -9.87 -12.63
CA ALA A 370 -18.74 -9.98 -11.40
C ALA A 370 -18.22 -11.06 -10.44
N ILE A 371 -17.68 -12.16 -10.98
CA ILE A 371 -17.04 -13.22 -10.19
C ILE A 371 -15.72 -12.71 -9.60
N GLU A 372 -14.88 -12.03 -10.38
CA GLU A 372 -13.60 -11.47 -9.92
C GLU A 372 -13.78 -10.39 -8.86
N ASP A 373 -14.81 -9.54 -9.01
CA ASP A 373 -15.20 -8.54 -8.02
C ASP A 373 -15.75 -9.17 -6.72
N GLY A 374 -16.11 -10.45 -6.74
CA GLY A 374 -16.72 -11.17 -5.63
C GLY A 374 -18.18 -10.81 -5.39
N LYS A 375 -18.88 -10.27 -6.41
CA LYS A 375 -20.32 -10.01 -6.37
C LYS A 375 -21.14 -11.29 -6.47
N VAL A 376 -20.58 -12.30 -7.13
CA VAL A 376 -21.16 -13.65 -7.25
C VAL A 376 -20.15 -14.63 -6.68
N THR A 377 -20.51 -15.30 -5.57
CA THR A 377 -19.65 -16.31 -4.94
C THR A 377 -20.34 -17.68 -4.84
N PRO A 378 -19.56 -18.78 -4.82
CA PRO A 378 -20.12 -20.11 -4.59
C PRO A 378 -20.84 -20.25 -3.23
N ARG A 379 -20.53 -19.38 -2.27
CA ARG A 379 -21.10 -19.37 -0.91
C ARG A 379 -22.42 -18.63 -0.80
N ASP A 380 -22.82 -17.89 -1.83
CA ASP A 380 -24.08 -17.15 -1.82
C ASP A 380 -25.28 -18.10 -1.80
N GLU A 381 -26.37 -17.65 -1.19
CA GLU A 381 -27.63 -18.41 -1.16
C GLU A 381 -28.10 -18.69 -2.60
N ALA A 382 -28.43 -19.96 -2.90
CA ALA A 382 -28.71 -20.41 -4.25
C ALA A 382 -29.80 -19.59 -4.97
N LYS A 383 -30.81 -19.11 -4.23
CA LYS A 383 -31.91 -18.29 -4.76
C LYS A 383 -31.48 -16.87 -5.12
N ALA A 384 -30.62 -16.26 -4.30
CA ALA A 384 -30.04 -14.94 -4.56
C ALA A 384 -29.09 -14.99 -5.77
N ARG A 385 -28.22 -16.01 -5.83
CA ARG A 385 -27.33 -16.25 -6.96
C ARG A 385 -28.10 -16.50 -8.26
N MET A 386 -29.16 -17.31 -8.23
CA MET A 386 -29.99 -17.58 -9.41
C MET A 386 -30.67 -16.31 -9.95
N LYS A 387 -31.11 -15.41 -9.07
CA LYS A 387 -31.72 -14.14 -9.48
C LYS A 387 -30.68 -13.26 -10.20
N MET A 388 -29.49 -13.15 -9.62
CA MET A 388 -28.40 -12.34 -10.18
C MET A 388 -27.79 -12.89 -11.47
N LEU A 389 -27.90 -14.20 -11.72
CA LEU A 389 -27.45 -14.84 -12.97
C LEU A 389 -28.52 -14.82 -14.08
N ARG A 390 -29.76 -14.44 -13.74
CA ARG A 390 -30.89 -14.39 -14.69
C ARG A 390 -31.10 -12.98 -15.25
N ASP A 391 -30.85 -11.98 -14.41
CA ASP A 391 -30.73 -10.58 -14.78
C ASP A 391 -29.41 -10.37 -15.55
#